data_AF-A0AAN4JET9-F1
#
_entry.id   AF-A0AAN4JET9-F1
#
_cell.length_a   1.000
_cell.length_b   1.000
_cell.length_c   1.000
_cell.angle_alpha   90.00
_cell.angle_beta   90.00
_cell.angle_gamma   90.00
#
_symmetry.space_group_name_H-M   'P 1'
#
loop_
_entity.id
_entity.type
_entity.pdbx_description
1 polymer ?
#
loop_
_entity_poly.entity_id
_entity_poly.type
_entity_poly.pdbx_seq_one_letter_code
_entity_poly.pdbx_strand_id
1 'polypeptide(L)'
;MNIIVRNEVVNNKAHPANQDDDILYINKAHKTAECANKYAHELRAEFTQLLMPAITRTDVKVAGRFTSLLNELCFMTKMTMENTSKGGQ
;
A
#
# COMPACT_ATOMS: atom_id res chain seq x y z
N MET A 1 -11.47 9.15 17.11
CA MET A 1 -10.01 9.34 17.19
C MET A 1 -9.54 9.68 15.79
N ASN A 2 -9.05 10.90 15.57
CA ASN A 2 -8.56 11.35 14.25
C ASN A 2 -7.04 11.20 14.26
N ILE A 3 -6.49 10.37 13.37
CA ILE A 3 -5.05 10.18 13.26
C ILE A 3 -4.53 11.20 12.25
N ILE A 4 -3.71 12.15 12.71
CA ILE A 4 -3.03 13.14 11.88
C ILE A 4 -1.56 12.72 11.82
N VAL A 5 -1.10 12.26 10.66
CA VAL A 5 0.32 11.96 10.43
C VAL A 5 0.96 13.18 9.78
N ARG A 6 1.79 13.91 10.52
CA ARG A 6 2.66 14.96 9.96
C ARG A 6 3.98 14.32 9.56
N ASN A 7 4.33 14.41 8.29
CA ASN A 7 5.62 13.96 7.80
C ASN A 7 6.64 15.09 8.02
N GLU A 8 7.50 14.93 9.03
CA GLU A 8 8.63 15.85 9.23
C GLU A 8 9.68 15.58 8.14
N VAL A 9 9.95 16.60 7.34
CA VAL A 9 10.79 16.52 6.14
C VAL A 9 12.25 16.27 6.53
N VAL A 10 12.71 15.03 6.43
CA VAL A 10 14.14 14.73 6.26
C VAL A 10 14.43 14.71 4.76
N ASN A 11 15.04 15.81 4.32
CA ASN A 11 15.49 16.06 2.97
C ASN A 11 16.58 15.07 2.56
N ASN A 12 16.24 14.02 1.80
CA ASN A 12 17.18 13.26 0.99
C ASN A 12 16.51 12.87 -0.33
N LYS A 13 17.10 13.35 -1.43
CA LYS A 13 16.71 13.18 -2.83
C LYS A 13 16.04 11.82 -3.14
N ALA A 14 14.74 11.80 -3.42
CA ALA A 14 14.08 10.71 -4.15
C ALA A 14 12.68 11.11 -4.67
N HIS A 15 12.45 10.83 -5.96
CA HIS A 15 11.18 10.83 -6.71
C HIS A 15 10.39 12.15 -6.84
N PRO A 16 9.86 12.48 -8.04
CA PRO A 16 8.88 13.56 -8.16
C PRO A 16 7.64 13.11 -7.39
N ALA A 17 7.48 13.64 -6.19
CA ALA A 17 6.20 13.72 -5.51
C ALA A 17 5.27 14.47 -6.46
N ASN A 18 4.47 13.73 -7.23
CA ASN A 18 3.35 14.31 -7.93
C ASN A 18 2.50 15.00 -6.88
N GLN A 19 2.47 16.31 -7.02
CA GLN A 19 1.64 17.22 -6.27
C GLN A 19 0.20 16.74 -6.37
N ASP A 20 -0.35 16.34 -5.25
CA ASP A 20 -1.75 16.60 -4.96
C ASP A 20 -1.84 16.88 -3.46
N ASP A 21 -2.25 18.09 -3.12
CA ASP A 21 -2.65 18.53 -1.79
C ASP A 21 -3.96 17.83 -1.36
N ASP A 22 -4.04 16.52 -1.60
CA ASP A 22 -5.23 15.74 -1.31
C ASP A 22 -5.09 15.24 0.13
N ILE A 23 -5.39 16.15 1.07
CA ILE A 23 -5.66 15.78 2.46
C ILE A 23 -6.71 14.67 2.41
N LEU A 24 -6.26 13.44 2.61
CA LEU A 24 -7.08 12.25 2.45
C LEU A 24 -8.20 12.26 3.49
N TYR A 25 -9.35 12.83 3.12
CA TYR A 25 -10.55 12.86 3.95
C TYR A 25 -11.20 11.47 3.95
N ILE A 26 -10.64 10.58 4.76
CA ILE A 26 -11.21 9.28 5.07
C ILE A 26 -12.42 9.47 5.98
N ASN A 27 -13.57 9.85 5.40
CA ASN A 27 -14.82 10.03 6.13
C ASN A 27 -15.81 8.87 5.92
N LYS A 28 -15.45 7.88 5.10
CA LYS A 28 -16.27 6.71 4.78
C LYS A 28 -15.39 5.47 4.64
N ALA A 29 -15.85 4.34 5.19
CA ALA A 29 -15.15 3.05 5.14
C ALA A 29 -14.75 2.64 3.71
N HIS A 30 -15.59 2.95 2.72
CA HIS A 30 -15.29 2.67 1.32
C HIS A 30 -14.07 3.43 0.79
N LYS A 31 -13.93 4.73 1.11
CA LYS A 31 -12.73 5.51 0.73
C LYS A 31 -11.47 5.00 1.43
N THR A 32 -11.58 4.57 2.69
CA THR A 32 -10.47 3.90 3.40
C THR A 32 -10.01 2.66 2.64
N ALA A 33 -10.97 1.82 2.23
CA ALA A 33 -10.69 0.56 1.58
C ALA A 33 -10.11 0.74 0.16
N GLU A 34 -10.59 1.74 -0.58
CA GLU A 34 -10.03 2.14 -1.88
C GLU A 34 -8.57 2.59 -1.75
N CYS A 35 -8.27 3.47 -0.79
CA CYS A 35 -6.90 3.92 -0.54
C CYS A 35 -5.99 2.78 -0.07
N ALA A 36 -6.46 1.93 0.85
CA ALA A 36 -5.70 0.77 1.29
C ALA A 36 -5.38 -0.17 0.12
N ASN A 37 -6.34 -0.37 -0.79
CA ASN A 37 -6.12 -1.16 -2.00
C ASN A 37 -5.08 -0.54 -2.92
N LYS A 38 -5.17 0.76 -3.19
CA LYS A 38 -4.17 1.51 -3.96
C LYS A 38 -2.76 1.33 -3.38
N TYR A 39 -2.59 1.60 -2.09
CA TYR A 39 -1.28 1.54 -1.44
C TYR A 39 -0.72 0.11 -1.35
N ALA A 40 -1.55 -0.92 -1.17
CA ALA A 40 -1.09 -2.30 -1.21
C ALA A 40 -0.51 -2.66 -2.59
N HIS A 41 -1.16 -2.21 -3.67
CA HIS A 41 -0.68 -2.43 -5.04
C HIS A 41 0.62 -1.66 -5.33
N GLU A 42 0.72 -0.40 -4.90
CA GLU A 42 1.95 0.41 -5.02
C GLU A 42 3.11 -0.24 -4.25
N LEU A 43 2.90 -0.64 -2.99
CA LEU A 43 3.89 -1.34 -2.18
C LEU A 43 4.39 -2.64 -2.85
N ARG A 44 3.47 -3.43 -3.43
CA ARG A 44 3.85 -4.65 -4.14
C ARG A 44 4.69 -4.34 -5.38
N ALA A 45 4.36 -3.30 -6.12
CA ALA A 45 5.10 -2.89 -7.32
C ALA A 45 6.53 -2.44 -6.93
N GLU A 46 6.65 -1.57 -5.94
CA GLU A 46 7.95 -1.11 -5.44
C GLU A 46 8.79 -2.27 -4.87
N PHE A 47 8.19 -3.16 -4.08
CA PHE A 47 8.89 -4.35 -3.58
C PHE A 47 9.44 -5.21 -4.73
N THR A 48 8.61 -5.48 -5.74
CA THR A 48 9.00 -6.32 -6.89
C THR A 48 10.13 -5.69 -7.68
N GLN A 49 10.08 -4.37 -7.88
CA GLN A 49 11.08 -3.63 -8.65
C GLN A 49 12.40 -3.45 -7.89
N LEU A 50 12.34 -3.09 -6.60
CA LEU A 50 13.51 -2.61 -5.85
C LEU A 50 14.15 -3.69 -4.97
N LEU A 51 13.34 -4.55 -4.35
CA LEU A 51 13.81 -5.43 -3.27
C LEU A 51 13.85 -6.90 -3.68
N MET A 52 12.88 -7.37 -4.46
CA MET A 52 12.77 -8.77 -4.86
C MET A 52 14.04 -9.33 -5.52
N PRO A 53 14.74 -8.62 -6.44
CA PRO A 53 15.98 -9.14 -7.04
C PRO A 53 17.11 -9.33 -6.03
N ALA A 54 17.26 -8.41 -5.07
CA ALA A 54 18.31 -8.47 -4.06
C ALA A 54 18.04 -9.58 -3.03
N ILE A 55 16.79 -9.72 -2.59
CA ILE A 55 16.39 -10.75 -1.63
C ILE A 55 16.51 -12.14 -2.26
N THR A 56 16.06 -12.32 -3.50
CA THR A 56 16.11 -13.62 -4.20
C THR A 56 17.53 -14.15 -4.35
N ARG A 57 18.52 -13.27 -4.55
CA ARG A 57 19.94 -13.66 -4.62
C ARG A 57 20.49 -14.16 -3.28
N THR A 58 19.90 -13.74 -2.18
CA THR A 58 20.36 -14.08 -0.83
C THR A 58 19.58 -15.27 -0.27
N ASP A 59 18.25 -15.26 -0.38
CA ASP A 59 17.38 -16.33 0.08
C ASP A 59 16.05 -16.33 -0.72
N VAL A 60 15.91 -17.32 -1.61
CA VAL A 60 14.72 -17.50 -2.45
C VAL A 60 13.46 -17.81 -1.63
N LYS A 61 13.58 -18.52 -0.50
CA LYS A 61 12.41 -18.86 0.34
C LYS A 61 11.89 -17.60 1.03
N VAL A 62 12.79 -16.75 1.51
CA VAL A 62 12.41 -15.45 2.09
C VAL A 62 11.75 -14.55 1.04
N ALA A 63 12.31 -14.46 -0.17
CA ALA A 63 11.70 -13.73 -1.28
C ALA A 63 10.27 -14.23 -1.57
N GLY A 64 10.09 -15.55 -1.67
CA GLY A 64 8.79 -16.17 -1.88
C GLY A 64 7.77 -15.84 -0.78
N ARG A 65 8.19 -15.85 0.50
CA ARG A 65 7.31 -15.48 1.63
C ARG A 65 6.83 -14.03 1.53
N PHE A 66 7.70 -13.08 1.21
CA PHE A 66 7.29 -11.69 1.03
C PHE A 66 6.34 -11.52 -0.16
N THR A 67 6.61 -12.20 -1.28
CA THR A 67 5.72 -12.20 -2.44
C THR A 67 4.33 -12.74 -2.08
N SER A 68 4.23 -13.85 -1.35
CA SER A 68 2.96 -14.39 -0.89
C SER A 68 2.20 -13.42 0.01
N LEU A 69 2.86 -12.84 1.02
CA LEU A 69 2.23 -11.88 1.94
C LEU A 69 1.71 -10.63 1.21
N LEU A 70 2.47 -10.09 0.26
CA LEU A 70 2.03 -8.92 -0.52
C LEU A 70 0.85 -9.25 -1.44
N ASN A 71 0.82 -10.45 -2.02
CA ASN A 71 -0.32 -10.89 -2.82
C ASN A 71 -1.58 -11.09 -1.97
N GLU A 72 -1.44 -11.70 -0.79
CA GLU A 72 -2.54 -11.84 0.18
C GLU A 72 -3.05 -10.48 0.66
N LEU A 73 -2.15 -9.53 0.92
CA LEU A 73 -2.51 -8.17 1.30
C LEU A 73 -3.32 -7.48 0.20
N CYS A 74 -2.84 -7.48 -1.05
CA CYS A 74 -3.57 -6.93 -2.20
C CYS A 74 -4.95 -7.59 -2.36
N PHE A 75 -5.04 -8.90 -2.14
CA PHE A 75 -6.31 -9.61 -2.20
C PHE A 75 -7.27 -9.14 -1.09
N MET A 76 -6.81 -9.08 0.16
CA MET A 76 -7.64 -8.65 1.29
C MET A 76 -8.12 -7.20 1.13
N THR A 77 -7.27 -6.29 0.66
CA THR A 77 -7.66 -4.90 0.42
C THR A 77 -8.66 -4.78 -0.71
N LYS A 78 -8.51 -5.57 -1.78
CA LYS A 78 -9.48 -5.62 -2.87
C LYS A 78 -10.83 -6.11 -2.38
N MET A 79 -10.87 -7.21 -1.64
CA MET A 79 -12.12 -7.75 -1.08
C MET A 79 -12.76 -6.78 -0.09
N THR A 80 -11.96 -6.08 0.72
CA THR A 80 -12.46 -5.05 1.64
C THR A 80 -13.10 -3.89 0.88
N MET A 81 -12.46 -3.43 -0.20
CA MET A 81 -13.01 -2.39 -1.08
C MET A 81 -14.32 -2.82 -1.74
N GLU A 82 -14.40 -4.06 -2.23
CA GLU A 82 -15.61 -4.62 -2.84
C GLU A 82 -16.75 -4.83 -1.81
N ASN A 83 -16.44 -5.27 -0.59
CA ASN A 83 -17.44 -5.48 0.46
C ASN A 83 -17.98 -4.16 1.01
N THR A 84 -17.14 -3.13 1.09
CA THR A 84 -17.54 -1.80 1.56
C THR A 84 -18.31 -0.99 0.51
N SER A 85 -18.07 -1.24 -0.79
CA SER A 85 -18.80 -0.57 -1.87
C SER A 85 -20.24 -1.08 -2.05
N LYS A 86 -20.49 -2.36 -1.74
CA LYS A 86 -21.81 -2.99 -1.83
C LYS A 86 -22.74 -2.65 -0.66
N GLY A 87 -22.28 -1.84 0.30
CA GLY A 87 -22.95 -1.65 1.59
C GLY A 87 -22.84 -2.94 2.39
N GLY A 88 -21.91 -3.01 3.34
CA GLY A 88 -21.81 -4.18 4.23
C GLY A 88 -23.20 -4.50 4.78
N GLN A 89 -23.69 -5.71 4.50
CA GLN A 89 -24.95 -6.20 5.08
C GLN A 89 -24.86 -6.23 6.60
#